data_AF-A0A5B9W321-F1
#
_entry.id   AF-A0A5B9W321-F1
#
_cell.length_a   1.000
_cell.length_b   1.000
_cell.length_c   1.000
_cell.angle_alpha   90.00
_cell.angle_beta   90.00
_cell.angle_gamma   90.00
#
_symmetry.space_group_name_H-M   'P 1'
#
loop_
_entity.id
_entity.type
_entity.pdbx_description
1 polymer ?
#
loop_
_entity_poly.entity_id
_entity_poly.type
_entity_poly.pdbx_seq_one_letter_code
_entity_poly.pdbx_strand_id
1 'polypeptide(L)'
;MPDLRDGETVEMKGSGARPYILKNTGGVYSCSCPAWRNQSIAIESRTCKHLRKLRGDAAEEARVGTAPAPRPEPGADGGEAKAGPPLLLAESWDNAQDLAGWWMSEKLDGVRAYWDGIRLVSRLGNPFHAPDWFLEGFPETPLDGELWIGRKQFQRTVGIVRRQDRSDHWKEVSYVAFDAPAFGGPFEARIAAVRGHVVSRRPPHLRAHEHAVCEGIEHLRAELARVEALGGEGLMLRQPASAYEVGRSITLLKVKSFLDAEARVLEHLPGAGRHKGRLGALLVELADGTKFSVGTGFSDAERERPPAVGSLITFRYQELSDGGVPRFPSFLGVREDVAAPSTLVTTAAPPAAVAATVTAAVTAPSDRRRFELVEGGSAKFWEVARAGREVTVRYGRIGTDGQAKAKTLPDEAAALRHVEGLVREKTGKGYAEV
;
A
#
# COMPACT_ATOMS: atom_id res chain seq x y z
N MET A 1 5.35 16.03 40.53
CA MET A 1 4.15 16.03 39.66
C MET A 1 4.36 14.97 38.59
N PRO A 2 3.33 14.32 38.03
CA PRO A 2 3.53 13.23 37.07
C PRO A 2 3.92 13.87 35.73
N ASP A 3 5.20 14.23 35.61
CA ASP A 3 5.79 14.48 34.30
C ASP A 3 6.03 13.11 33.67
N LEU A 4 5.70 12.98 32.38
CA LEU A 4 5.85 11.71 31.69
C LEU A 4 7.33 11.46 31.47
N ARG A 5 7.81 10.28 31.85
CA ARG A 5 9.15 9.83 31.45
C ARG A 5 9.19 9.66 29.93
N ASP A 6 10.39 9.66 29.38
CA ASP A 6 10.53 9.44 27.95
C ASP A 6 9.93 8.08 27.53
N GLY A 7 9.11 8.09 26.47
CA GLY A 7 8.34 6.95 25.99
C GLY A 7 7.01 6.71 26.72
N GLU A 8 6.76 7.37 27.85
CA GLU A 8 5.56 7.18 28.65
C GLU A 8 4.33 7.84 28.01
N THR A 9 3.18 7.19 28.19
CA THR A 9 1.89 7.60 27.64
C THR A 9 0.84 7.59 28.73
N VAL A 10 -0.03 8.61 28.76
CA VAL A 10 -1.17 8.70 29.68
C VAL A 10 -2.44 9.11 28.93
N GLU A 11 -3.57 8.56 29.34
CA GLU A 11 -4.88 8.97 28.84
C GLU A 11 -5.43 10.13 29.67
N MET A 12 -5.97 11.14 28.99
CA MET A 12 -6.63 12.27 29.63
C MET A 12 -8.02 12.48 29.06
N LYS A 13 -9.03 12.38 29.92
CA LYS A 13 -10.42 12.68 29.57
C LYS A 13 -10.53 14.15 29.11
N GLY A 14 -11.01 14.34 27.90
CA GLY A 14 -11.23 15.65 27.29
C GLY A 14 -12.66 15.80 26.75
N SER A 15 -12.84 16.73 25.82
CA SER A 15 -14.14 17.02 25.19
C SER A 15 -14.58 16.02 24.13
N GLY A 16 -13.72 15.06 23.75
CA GLY A 16 -14.04 14.02 22.79
C GLY A 16 -14.67 12.78 23.44
N ALA A 17 -15.36 11.96 22.65
CA ALA A 17 -15.96 10.71 23.11
C ALA A 17 -14.93 9.67 23.59
N ARG A 18 -13.70 9.73 23.10
CA ARG A 18 -12.56 8.92 23.56
C ARG A 18 -11.55 9.81 24.31
N PRO A 19 -10.86 9.29 25.35
CA PRO A 19 -9.78 10.00 26.02
C PRO A 19 -8.71 10.46 25.01
N TYR A 20 -8.14 11.63 25.24
CA TYR A 20 -6.97 12.06 24.48
C TYR A 20 -5.72 11.40 25.04
N ILE A 21 -4.81 11.03 24.16
CA ILE A 21 -3.56 10.36 24.50
C ILE A 21 -2.49 11.45 24.59
N LEU A 22 -1.82 11.53 25.73
CA LEU A 22 -0.68 12.42 25.97
C LEU A 22 0.57 11.54 26.06
N LYS A 23 1.63 11.94 25.37
CA LYS A 23 2.86 11.15 25.29
C LYS A 23 4.09 12.04 25.33
N ASN A 24 5.12 11.60 26.03
CA ASN A 24 6.47 12.14 25.91
C ASN A 24 7.33 11.20 25.04
N THR A 25 7.98 11.71 24.01
CA THR A 25 8.85 10.92 23.13
C THR A 25 10.06 11.74 22.68
N GLY A 26 11.26 11.32 23.08
CA GLY A 26 12.49 12.08 23.00
C GLY A 26 12.33 13.50 23.55
N GLY A 27 11.75 13.65 24.74
CA GLY A 27 11.57 14.95 25.38
C GLY A 27 10.51 15.88 24.76
N VAL A 28 9.82 15.46 23.69
CA VAL A 28 8.71 16.23 23.11
C VAL A 28 7.38 15.67 23.59
N TYR A 29 6.61 16.57 24.20
CA TYR A 29 5.25 16.33 24.64
C TYR A 29 4.27 16.47 23.48
N SER A 30 3.41 15.48 23.32
CA SER A 30 2.36 15.46 22.30
C SER A 30 1.00 15.13 22.92
N CYS A 31 -0.07 15.61 22.28
CA CYS A 31 -1.44 15.32 22.68
C CYS A 31 -2.29 15.03 21.44
N SER A 32 -3.12 13.98 21.48
CA SER A 32 -4.01 13.62 20.36
C SER A 32 -5.20 14.57 20.19
N CYS A 33 -5.34 15.61 21.03
CA CYS A 33 -6.44 16.56 20.92
C CYS A 33 -6.30 17.49 19.69
N PRO A 34 -7.42 17.93 19.08
CA PRO A 34 -7.38 18.85 17.94
C PRO A 34 -6.62 20.15 18.23
N ALA A 35 -6.77 20.69 19.44
CA ALA A 35 -6.15 21.94 19.85
C ALA A 35 -4.61 21.89 19.86
N TRP A 36 -4.00 20.71 20.01
CA TRP A 36 -2.55 20.52 19.91
C TRP A 36 -2.15 20.13 18.48
N ARG A 37 -2.88 19.17 17.87
CA ARG A 37 -2.57 18.64 16.52
C ARG A 37 -2.59 19.72 15.44
N ASN A 38 -3.52 20.68 15.55
CA ASN A 38 -3.79 21.68 14.53
C ASN A 38 -3.00 22.98 14.73
N GLN A 39 -2.06 23.04 15.67
CA GLN A 39 -1.22 24.23 15.84
C GLN A 39 -0.21 24.36 14.71
N SER A 40 -0.13 25.56 14.13
CA SER A 40 0.78 25.89 13.03
C SER A 40 2.17 26.37 13.51
N ILE A 41 2.58 25.92 14.70
CA ILE A 41 3.91 26.18 15.29
C ILE A 41 4.72 24.88 15.40
N ALA A 42 6.02 25.03 15.67
CA ALA A 42 6.95 23.91 15.85
C ALA A 42 6.48 22.96 16.96
N ILE A 43 6.65 21.66 16.76
CA ILE A 43 6.04 20.60 17.60
C ILE A 43 6.49 20.69 19.06
N GLU A 44 7.72 21.11 19.28
CA GLU A 44 8.38 21.40 20.55
C GLU A 44 7.76 22.61 21.28
N SER A 45 7.18 23.56 20.55
CA SER A 45 6.52 24.74 21.13
C SER A 45 5.00 24.58 21.26
N ARG A 46 4.44 23.46 20.80
CA ARG A 46 2.99 23.21 20.89
C ARG A 46 2.59 22.91 22.31
N THR A 47 1.47 23.48 22.75
CA THR A 47 0.87 23.21 24.06
C THR A 47 -0.64 23.00 23.95
N CYS A 48 -1.30 22.49 24.96
CA CYS A 48 -2.77 22.53 25.03
C CYS A 48 -3.23 22.48 26.48
N LYS A 49 -4.53 22.69 26.71
CA LYS A 49 -5.13 22.58 28.06
C LYS A 49 -4.85 21.24 28.74
N HIS A 50 -4.67 20.16 27.98
CA HIS A 50 -4.40 18.84 28.54
C HIS A 50 -2.94 18.70 29.01
N LEU A 51 -1.98 19.21 28.23
CA LEU A 51 -0.58 19.25 28.63
C LEU A 51 -0.37 20.18 29.84
N ARG A 52 -1.03 21.35 29.86
CA ARG A 52 -1.07 22.25 31.01
C ARG A 52 -1.66 21.59 32.25
N LYS A 53 -2.75 20.83 32.10
CA LYS A 53 -3.37 20.08 33.20
C LYS A 53 -2.48 18.93 33.71
N LEU A 54 -1.73 18.27 32.84
CA LEU A 54 -0.83 17.18 33.21
C LEU A 54 0.42 17.69 33.94
N ARG A 55 1.09 18.69 33.36
CA ARG A 55 2.41 19.16 33.79
C ARG A 55 2.35 20.32 34.78
N GLY A 56 1.22 21.02 34.84
CA GLY A 56 1.07 22.30 35.51
C GLY A 56 1.43 23.47 34.59
N ASP A 57 0.73 24.60 34.76
CA ASP A 57 0.91 25.77 33.90
C ASP A 57 2.35 26.28 33.92
N ALA A 58 2.98 26.41 35.09
CA ALA A 58 4.35 26.91 35.21
C ALA A 58 5.39 26.04 34.47
N ALA A 59 5.27 24.70 34.56
CA ALA A 59 6.18 23.77 33.90
C ALA A 59 5.95 23.70 32.38
N GLU A 60 4.71 23.95 31.94
CA GLU A 60 4.37 24.02 30.54
C GLU A 60 4.79 25.34 29.90
N GLU A 61 4.60 26.46 30.61
CA GLU A 61 5.07 27.81 30.23
C GLU A 61 6.60 27.81 30.05
N ALA A 62 7.33 27.24 31.01
CA ALA A 62 8.79 27.13 30.96
C ALA A 62 9.28 26.26 29.79
N ARG A 63 8.49 25.27 29.34
CA ARG A 63 8.85 24.37 28.24
C ARG A 63 8.65 25.02 26.87
N VAL A 64 7.52 25.70 26.66
CA VAL A 64 7.23 26.32 25.36
C VAL A 64 7.98 27.63 25.15
N GLY A 65 8.48 28.24 26.23
CA GLY A 65 9.08 29.57 26.22
C GLY A 65 8.01 30.66 26.03
N THR A 66 8.36 31.91 26.35
CA THR A 66 7.53 33.07 25.97
C THR A 66 7.27 33.01 24.47
N ALA A 67 6.00 33.18 24.08
CA ALA A 67 5.52 33.04 22.71
C ALA A 67 6.51 33.59 21.66
N PRO A 68 6.83 32.85 20.59
CA PRO A 68 7.67 33.39 19.53
C PRO A 68 6.99 34.63 18.95
N ALA A 69 7.78 35.65 18.65
CA ALA A 69 7.34 36.88 18.01
C ALA A 69 6.43 36.56 16.80
N PRO A 70 5.38 37.37 16.55
CA PRO A 70 4.55 37.18 15.36
C PRO A 70 5.46 37.14 14.13
N ARG A 71 5.15 36.22 13.20
CA ARG A 71 5.82 36.14 11.90
C ARG A 71 5.90 37.55 11.30
N PRO A 72 7.02 37.93 10.65
CA PRO A 72 6.98 39.07 9.74
C PRO A 72 5.83 38.83 8.76
N GLU A 73 5.02 39.85 8.52
CA GLU A 73 4.01 39.80 7.47
C GLU A 73 4.65 39.37 6.15
N PRO A 74 3.91 38.69 5.25
CA PRO A 74 4.46 38.32 3.96
C PRO A 74 4.93 39.58 3.26
N GLY A 75 6.25 39.74 3.17
CA GLY A 75 6.83 40.72 2.27
C GLY A 75 6.26 40.47 0.88
N ALA A 76 5.87 41.56 0.23
CA ALA A 76 5.36 41.57 -1.13
C ALA A 76 6.41 41.01 -2.10
N ASP A 77 6.46 39.70 -2.23
CA ASP A 77 6.93 39.01 -3.42
C ASP A 77 5.82 38.05 -3.85
N GLY A 78 5.37 38.21 -5.08
CA GLY A 78 4.21 37.55 -5.66
C GLY A 78 4.22 36.05 -5.40
N GLY A 79 3.15 35.55 -4.76
CA GLY A 79 3.01 34.15 -4.41
C GLY A 79 2.91 33.26 -5.65
N GLU A 80 4.05 32.77 -6.12
CA GLU A 80 4.10 31.49 -6.82
C GLU A 80 3.78 30.39 -5.80
N ALA A 81 2.81 29.53 -6.13
CA ALA A 81 2.54 28.33 -5.34
C ALA A 81 3.84 27.51 -5.24
N LYS A 82 4.35 27.27 -4.02
CA LYS A 82 5.55 26.45 -3.80
C LYS A 82 5.38 25.09 -4.48
N ALA A 83 6.02 24.91 -5.63
CA ALA A 83 6.07 23.63 -6.33
C ALA A 83 6.96 22.66 -5.54
N GLY A 84 6.46 21.45 -5.27
CA GLY A 84 7.25 20.38 -4.67
C GLY A 84 8.37 19.90 -5.62
N PRO A 85 9.35 19.13 -5.11
CA PRO A 85 10.43 18.60 -5.94
C PRO A 85 9.90 17.66 -7.05
N PRO A 86 10.69 17.45 -8.13
CA PRO A 86 10.32 16.58 -9.25
C PRO A 86 10.43 15.09 -8.85
N LEU A 87 9.33 14.56 -8.29
CA LEU A 87 9.31 13.23 -7.70
C LEU A 87 8.68 12.18 -8.63
N LEU A 88 9.34 11.03 -8.75
CA LEU A 88 8.76 9.81 -9.28
C LEU A 88 7.83 9.16 -8.25
N LEU A 89 6.62 8.80 -8.64
CA LEU A 89 5.60 8.23 -7.78
C LEU A 89 5.24 6.81 -8.24
N ALA A 90 5.21 5.90 -7.28
CA ALA A 90 4.93 4.50 -7.57
C ALA A 90 3.45 4.23 -7.86
N GLU A 91 3.19 3.32 -8.80
CA GLU A 91 1.89 2.66 -8.98
C GLU A 91 1.74 1.42 -8.10
N SER A 92 0.50 1.01 -7.84
CA SER A 92 0.25 -0.27 -7.16
C SER A 92 0.41 -1.41 -8.16
N TRP A 93 1.13 -2.47 -7.80
CA TRP A 93 1.15 -3.70 -8.58
C TRP A 93 -0.16 -4.49 -8.40
N ASP A 94 -0.68 -5.03 -9.49
CA ASP A 94 -2.01 -5.64 -9.59
C ASP A 94 -2.02 -7.17 -9.46
N ASN A 95 -0.86 -7.79 -9.23
CA ASN A 95 -0.62 -9.25 -9.21
C ASN A 95 -0.75 -9.96 -10.57
N ALA A 96 -0.93 -9.23 -11.67
CA ALA A 96 -1.07 -9.83 -13.01
C ALA A 96 0.26 -9.86 -13.78
N GLN A 97 1.11 -8.86 -13.55
CA GLN A 97 2.40 -8.73 -14.23
C GLN A 97 3.47 -9.60 -13.56
N ASP A 98 4.19 -10.40 -14.36
CA ASP A 98 5.44 -11.02 -13.93
C ASP A 98 6.56 -9.96 -13.84
N LEU A 99 7.19 -9.87 -12.67
CA LEU A 99 8.23 -8.88 -12.35
C LEU A 99 9.62 -9.49 -12.33
N ALA A 100 9.81 -10.69 -12.89
CA ALA A 100 11.14 -11.26 -13.11
C ALA A 100 12.06 -10.25 -13.82
N GLY A 101 13.30 -10.13 -13.32
CA GLY A 101 14.30 -9.19 -13.80
C GLY A 101 14.18 -7.76 -13.23
N TRP A 102 13.09 -7.40 -12.56
CA TRP A 102 12.94 -6.07 -11.95
C TRP A 102 13.82 -5.92 -10.70
N TRP A 103 14.23 -4.69 -10.42
CA TRP A 103 14.96 -4.39 -9.19
C TRP A 103 13.99 -4.28 -8.01
N MET A 104 14.23 -5.07 -6.97
CA MET A 104 13.39 -5.21 -5.79
C MET A 104 14.11 -4.66 -4.57
N SER A 105 13.42 -3.83 -3.79
CA SER A 105 13.90 -3.33 -2.50
C SER A 105 12.79 -3.37 -1.45
N GLU A 106 13.16 -3.32 -0.18
CA GLU A 106 12.19 -3.08 0.90
C GLU A 106 11.50 -1.72 0.70
N LYS A 107 10.20 -1.66 0.99
CA LYS A 107 9.49 -0.40 1.13
C LYS A 107 9.69 0.11 2.55
N LEU A 108 10.44 1.21 2.69
CA LEU A 108 10.72 1.84 3.98
C LEU A 108 9.52 2.69 4.43
N ASP A 109 9.06 2.47 5.66
CA ASP A 109 8.03 3.27 6.33
C ASP A 109 8.68 4.44 7.09
N GLY A 110 9.16 5.43 6.36
CA GLY A 110 9.85 6.61 6.88
C GLY A 110 9.20 7.91 6.45
N VAL A 111 10.01 8.96 6.28
CA VAL A 111 9.57 10.23 5.70
C VAL A 111 10.38 10.54 4.44
N ARG A 112 9.75 10.44 3.27
CA ARG A 112 10.38 10.80 2.00
C ARG A 112 10.96 12.20 2.03
N ALA A 113 12.23 12.31 1.65
CA ALA A 113 12.97 13.56 1.55
C ALA A 113 13.77 13.59 0.24
N TYR A 114 13.68 14.71 -0.44
CA TYR A 114 14.48 15.02 -1.61
C TYR A 114 15.66 15.87 -1.16
N TRP A 115 16.88 15.42 -1.44
CA TRP A 115 18.08 16.21 -1.29
C TRP A 115 18.28 17.02 -2.57
N ASP A 116 18.29 18.34 -2.48
CA ASP A 116 18.44 19.24 -3.64
C ASP A 116 19.90 19.58 -3.98
N GLY A 117 20.87 18.97 -3.30
CA GLY A 117 22.28 19.33 -3.37
C GLY A 117 22.74 20.24 -2.23
N ILE A 118 21.80 20.84 -1.49
CA ILE A 118 22.07 21.82 -0.42
C ILE A 118 21.30 21.47 0.86
N ARG A 119 20.04 21.05 0.74
CA ARG A 119 19.15 20.76 1.87
C ARG A 119 18.17 19.64 1.55
N LEU A 120 17.58 19.09 2.59
CA LEU A 120 16.49 18.12 2.49
C LEU A 120 15.15 18.85 2.43
N VAL A 121 14.31 18.49 1.45
CA VAL A 121 12.96 19.02 1.27
C VAL A 121 11.94 17.89 1.22
N SER A 122 10.78 18.13 1.82
CA SER A 122 9.64 17.20 1.77
C SER A 122 8.99 17.19 0.39
N ARG A 123 8.08 16.23 0.19
CA ARG A 123 7.22 16.12 -1.01
C ARG A 123 6.45 17.39 -1.38
N LEU A 124 6.15 18.25 -0.42
CA LEU A 124 5.43 19.51 -0.64
C LEU A 124 6.38 20.72 -0.72
N GLY A 125 7.70 20.50 -0.79
CA GLY A 125 8.70 21.57 -0.84
C GLY A 125 9.01 22.24 0.50
N ASN A 126 8.50 21.72 1.63
CA ASN A 126 8.87 22.23 2.94
C ASN A 126 10.27 21.73 3.32
N PRO A 127 11.19 22.61 3.77
CA PRO A 127 12.52 22.19 4.19
C PRO A 127 12.47 21.39 5.49
N PHE A 128 13.36 20.39 5.60
CA PHE A 128 13.70 19.76 6.85
C PHE A 128 14.90 20.47 7.48
N HIS A 129 14.85 20.68 8.79
CA HIS A 129 15.92 21.36 9.54
C HIS A 129 16.96 20.33 10.03
N ALA A 130 17.60 19.64 9.08
CA ALA A 130 18.70 18.73 9.37
C ALA A 130 19.94 19.52 9.84
N PRO A 131 20.64 19.07 10.90
CA PRO A 131 21.91 19.67 11.33
C PRO A 131 23.01 19.50 10.26
N ASP A 132 24.01 20.38 10.26
CA ASP A 132 25.07 20.33 9.23
C ASP A 132 25.91 19.04 9.32
N TRP A 133 26.17 18.55 10.54
CA TRP A 133 26.85 17.27 10.75
C TRP A 133 26.05 16.06 10.22
N PHE A 134 24.73 16.18 10.09
CA PHE A 134 23.90 15.13 9.49
C PHE A 134 24.10 15.08 7.97
N LEU A 135 24.32 16.24 7.35
CA LEU A 135 24.49 16.40 5.91
C LEU A 135 25.96 16.24 5.46
N GLU A 136 26.87 16.02 6.40
CA GLU A 136 28.30 15.88 6.11
C GLU A 136 28.56 14.74 5.12
N GLY A 137 29.28 15.07 4.04
CA GLY A 137 29.65 14.11 3.00
C GLY A 137 28.54 13.77 2.01
N PHE A 138 27.39 14.45 2.03
CA PHE A 138 26.38 14.31 0.97
C PHE A 138 26.93 14.86 -0.38
N PRO A 139 26.50 14.30 -1.53
CA PRO A 139 26.93 14.81 -2.83
C PRO A 139 26.26 16.15 -3.16
N GLU A 140 26.82 16.91 -4.09
CA GLU A 140 26.13 18.08 -4.67
C GLU A 140 24.98 17.66 -5.60
N THR A 141 25.01 16.41 -6.10
CA THR A 141 23.95 15.87 -6.96
C THR A 141 22.68 15.59 -6.16
N PRO A 142 21.50 15.99 -6.68
CA PRO A 142 20.23 15.66 -6.04
C PRO A 142 20.00 14.16 -5.86
N LEU A 143 19.43 13.81 -4.70
CA LEU A 143 19.06 12.44 -4.34
C LEU A 143 17.58 12.38 -3.94
N ASP A 144 16.98 11.21 -4.15
CA ASP A 144 15.65 10.89 -3.65
C ASP A 144 15.75 9.69 -2.69
N GLY A 145 15.09 9.81 -1.55
CA GLY A 145 15.35 8.91 -0.43
C GLY A 145 14.33 9.03 0.68
N GLU A 146 14.53 8.19 1.69
CA GLU A 146 13.69 8.14 2.88
C GLU A 146 14.51 8.52 4.11
N LEU A 147 14.03 9.49 4.90
CA LEU A 147 14.51 9.66 6.28
C LEU A 147 13.92 8.52 7.10
N TRP A 148 14.78 7.70 7.70
CA TRP A 148 14.41 6.42 8.28
C TRP A 148 15.28 6.04 9.47
N ILE A 149 14.66 5.53 10.53
CA ILE A 149 15.34 5.04 11.74
C ILE A 149 15.38 3.51 11.75
N GLY A 150 14.23 2.89 11.45
CA GLY A 150 14.04 1.45 11.59
C GLY A 150 12.61 1.03 11.28
N ARG A 151 12.39 -0.27 11.18
CA ARG A 151 11.05 -0.86 11.01
C ARG A 151 10.15 -0.51 12.21
N LYS A 152 8.88 -0.22 11.94
CA LYS A 152 7.88 0.22 12.95
C LYS A 152 8.28 1.51 13.71
N GLN A 153 9.21 2.32 13.19
CA GLN A 153 9.65 3.57 13.81
C GLN A 153 9.14 4.83 13.07
N PHE A 154 8.09 4.72 12.26
CA PHE A 154 7.53 5.86 11.52
C PHE A 154 7.18 7.04 12.42
N GLN A 155 6.44 6.80 13.52
CA GLN A 155 6.04 7.88 14.44
C GLN A 155 7.26 8.55 15.11
N ARG A 156 8.29 7.76 15.45
CA ARG A 156 9.56 8.30 16.00
C ARG A 156 10.25 9.16 14.96
N THR A 157 10.38 8.65 13.72
CA THR A 157 10.98 9.36 12.59
C THR A 157 10.31 10.70 12.34
N VAL A 158 8.97 10.71 12.21
CA VAL A 158 8.17 11.93 12.04
C VAL A 158 8.38 12.92 13.21
N GLY A 159 8.41 12.41 14.44
CA GLY A 159 8.60 13.21 15.65
C GLY A 159 9.96 13.90 15.75
N ILE A 160 10.98 13.40 15.05
CA ILE A 160 12.31 14.00 14.96
C ILE A 160 12.39 14.97 13.78
N VAL A 161 12.09 14.50 12.56
CA VAL A 161 12.37 15.27 11.33
C VAL A 161 11.48 16.51 11.18
N ARG A 162 10.35 16.59 11.90
CA ARG A 162 9.46 17.76 11.89
C ARG A 162 9.87 18.87 12.87
N ARG A 163 10.83 18.62 13.76
CA ARG A 163 11.33 19.62 14.70
C ARG A 163 12.13 20.68 13.96
N GLN A 164 12.13 21.91 14.48
CA GLN A 164 12.90 23.03 13.92
C GLN A 164 14.19 23.30 14.70
N ASP A 165 14.38 22.58 15.81
CA ASP A 165 15.47 22.75 16.78
C ASP A 165 16.85 22.24 16.34
N ARG A 166 16.96 21.53 15.20
CA ARG A 166 18.21 20.89 14.74
C ARG A 166 18.87 20.04 15.85
N SER A 167 18.05 19.38 16.67
CA SER A 167 18.51 18.64 17.86
C SER A 167 19.32 17.39 17.55
N ASP A 168 20.02 16.90 18.56
CA ASP A 168 20.81 15.66 18.51
C ASP A 168 19.99 14.39 18.24
N HIS A 169 18.65 14.45 18.30
CA HIS A 169 17.80 13.32 17.93
C HIS A 169 17.99 12.88 16.47
N TRP A 170 18.49 13.75 15.60
CA TRP A 170 18.86 13.40 14.23
C TRP A 170 19.92 12.28 14.16
N LYS A 171 20.65 12.00 15.26
CA LYS A 171 21.64 10.90 15.33
C LYS A 171 21.01 9.53 15.16
N GLU A 172 19.70 9.40 15.45
CA GLU A 172 18.93 8.17 15.24
C GLU A 172 18.53 7.97 13.77
N VAL A 173 18.51 9.05 12.99
CA VAL A 173 17.99 9.05 11.62
C VAL A 173 19.11 8.69 10.64
N SER A 174 18.75 7.97 9.58
CA SER A 174 19.55 7.82 8.37
C SER A 174 18.74 8.34 7.18
N TYR A 175 19.42 8.94 6.21
CA TYR A 175 18.86 9.20 4.89
C TYR A 175 19.21 8.02 3.97
N VAL A 176 18.21 7.22 3.61
CA VAL A 176 18.38 6.05 2.75
C VAL A 176 17.97 6.44 1.33
N ALA A 177 18.97 6.77 0.51
CA ALA A 177 18.77 7.20 -0.88
C ALA A 177 18.50 6.00 -1.79
N PHE A 178 17.39 6.04 -2.53
CA PHE A 178 16.96 4.99 -3.45
C PHE A 178 17.02 5.40 -4.92
N ASP A 179 17.26 6.68 -5.24
CA ASP A 179 17.48 7.14 -6.61
C ASP A 179 18.31 8.44 -6.66
N ALA A 180 18.83 8.79 -7.84
CA ALA A 180 19.60 10.01 -8.13
C ALA A 180 19.03 10.73 -9.37
N PRO A 181 17.93 11.49 -9.23
CA PRO A 181 17.11 11.97 -10.36
C PRO A 181 17.88 12.82 -11.38
N ALA A 182 18.88 13.58 -10.94
CA ALA A 182 19.67 14.46 -11.80
C ALA A 182 20.86 13.77 -12.49
N PHE A 183 21.16 12.51 -12.16
CA PHE A 183 22.27 11.78 -12.77
C PHE A 183 22.02 11.42 -14.25
N GLY A 184 20.75 11.31 -14.65
CA GLY A 184 20.36 10.86 -15.98
C GLY A 184 20.59 9.36 -16.19
N GLY A 185 20.24 8.86 -17.38
CA GLY A 185 20.45 7.46 -17.74
C GLY A 185 19.53 6.44 -17.02
N PRO A 186 19.81 5.15 -17.21
CA PRO A 186 19.00 4.05 -16.66
C PRO A 186 19.13 3.94 -15.14
N PHE A 187 18.13 3.33 -14.49
CA PHE A 187 18.08 3.17 -13.03
C PHE A 187 19.36 2.57 -12.44
N GLU A 188 19.94 1.59 -13.09
CA GLU A 188 21.17 0.91 -12.69
C GLU A 188 22.34 1.87 -12.56
N ALA A 189 22.48 2.80 -13.51
CA ALA A 189 23.53 3.83 -13.46
C ALA A 189 23.29 4.80 -12.29
N ARG A 190 22.04 5.19 -12.07
CA ARG A 190 21.68 6.12 -10.99
C ARG A 190 21.92 5.50 -9.61
N ILE A 191 21.48 4.27 -9.36
CA ILE A 191 21.72 3.61 -8.07
C ILE A 191 23.20 3.24 -7.87
N ALA A 192 23.92 2.91 -8.94
CA ALA A 192 25.36 2.72 -8.88
C ALA A 192 26.11 4.00 -8.49
N ALA A 193 25.67 5.17 -8.98
CA ALA A 193 26.24 6.46 -8.58
C ALA A 193 26.04 6.73 -7.08
N VAL A 194 24.83 6.48 -6.54
CA VAL A 194 24.56 6.59 -5.10
C VAL A 194 25.46 5.66 -4.29
N ARG A 195 25.56 4.38 -4.70
CA ARG A 195 26.43 3.39 -4.04
C ARG A 195 27.89 3.79 -4.09
N GLY A 196 28.38 4.23 -5.25
CA GLY A 196 29.77 4.67 -5.44
C GLY A 196 30.12 5.87 -4.56
N HIS A 197 29.20 6.83 -4.43
CA HIS A 197 29.36 7.96 -3.51
C HIS A 197 29.43 7.51 -2.04
N VAL A 198 28.49 6.66 -1.60
CA VAL A 198 28.47 6.14 -0.22
C VAL A 198 29.74 5.36 0.11
N VAL A 199 30.23 4.53 -0.81
CA VAL A 199 31.47 3.74 -0.61
C VAL A 199 32.71 4.64 -0.56
N SER A 200 32.80 5.64 -1.43
CA SER A 200 33.98 6.50 -1.55
C SER A 200 34.07 7.58 -0.47
N ARG A 201 32.95 8.21 -0.12
CA ARG A 201 32.90 9.30 0.87
C ARG A 201 32.57 8.85 2.28
N ARG A 202 31.91 7.69 2.43
CA ARG A 202 31.45 7.13 3.72
C ARG A 202 30.72 8.16 4.60
N PRO A 203 29.72 8.87 4.07
CA PRO A 203 28.96 9.84 4.86
C PRO A 203 28.25 9.12 6.03
N PRO A 204 28.28 9.67 7.25
CA PRO A 204 27.79 8.98 8.45
C PRO A 204 26.28 8.69 8.43
N HIS A 205 25.50 9.57 7.78
CA HIS A 205 24.04 9.51 7.80
C HIS A 205 23.40 9.24 6.44
N LEU A 206 24.17 9.09 5.35
CA LEU A 206 23.66 8.73 4.03
C LEU A 206 23.97 7.26 3.71
N ARG A 207 22.92 6.52 3.35
CA ARG A 207 23.01 5.11 2.93
C ARG A 207 22.41 4.95 1.54
N ALA A 208 22.99 4.07 0.74
CA ALA A 208 22.39 3.64 -0.52
C ALA A 208 21.37 2.53 -0.22
N HIS A 209 20.16 2.62 -0.78
CA HIS A 209 19.17 1.59 -0.61
C HIS A 209 19.58 0.30 -1.34
N GLU A 210 19.55 -0.81 -0.62
CA GLU A 210 19.83 -2.12 -1.20
C GLU A 210 18.71 -2.53 -2.15
N HIS A 211 19.11 -3.10 -3.29
CA HIS A 211 18.22 -3.62 -4.31
C HIS A 211 18.77 -4.96 -4.78
N ALA A 212 17.90 -5.95 -4.91
CA ALA A 212 18.17 -7.26 -5.48
C ALA A 212 17.38 -7.42 -6.80
N VAL A 213 17.78 -8.36 -7.65
CA VAL A 213 16.99 -8.70 -8.84
C VAL A 213 15.86 -9.65 -8.42
N CYS A 214 14.63 -9.33 -8.79
CA CYS A 214 13.48 -10.21 -8.63
C CYS A 214 13.61 -11.40 -9.60
N GLU A 215 13.58 -12.62 -9.08
CA GLU A 215 13.72 -13.85 -9.88
C GLU A 215 12.37 -14.34 -10.43
N GLY A 216 11.29 -13.66 -10.07
CA GLY A 216 9.92 -13.99 -10.45
C GLY A 216 8.97 -13.96 -9.25
N ILE A 217 7.72 -14.36 -9.51
CA ILE A 217 6.61 -14.25 -8.55
C ILE A 217 6.86 -14.96 -7.22
N GLU A 218 7.51 -16.12 -7.21
CA GLU A 218 7.77 -16.88 -5.99
C GLU A 218 8.85 -16.21 -5.12
N HIS A 219 9.93 -15.70 -5.73
CA HIS A 219 10.94 -14.90 -5.02
C HIS A 219 10.30 -13.62 -4.46
N LEU A 220 9.50 -12.91 -5.25
CA LEU A 220 8.79 -11.71 -4.81
C LEU A 220 7.93 -11.98 -3.57
N ARG A 221 7.13 -13.06 -3.58
CA ARG A 221 6.26 -13.44 -2.46
C ARG A 221 7.05 -13.86 -1.23
N ALA A 222 8.10 -14.65 -1.41
CA ALA A 222 8.95 -15.08 -0.31
C ALA A 222 9.65 -13.88 0.35
N GLU A 223 10.16 -12.95 -0.45
CA GLU A 223 10.82 -11.74 0.05
C GLU A 223 9.82 -10.80 0.73
N LEU A 224 8.61 -10.64 0.18
CA LEU A 224 7.55 -9.86 0.79
C LEU A 224 7.20 -10.40 2.18
N ALA A 225 6.95 -11.71 2.27
CA ALA A 225 6.65 -12.38 3.54
C ALA A 225 7.80 -12.27 4.54
N ARG A 226 9.06 -12.38 4.09
CA ARG A 226 10.25 -12.20 4.93
C ARG A 226 10.35 -10.78 5.48
N VAL A 227 10.17 -9.77 4.64
CA VAL A 227 10.22 -8.35 5.03
C VAL A 227 9.10 -8.05 6.04
N GLU A 228 7.89 -8.51 5.79
CA GLU A 228 6.73 -8.34 6.68
C GLU A 228 6.93 -9.04 8.02
N ALA A 229 7.46 -10.26 8.03
CA ALA A 229 7.79 -11.00 9.26
C ALA A 229 8.82 -10.25 10.13
N LEU A 230 9.72 -9.49 9.50
CA LEU A 230 10.67 -8.63 10.20
C LEU A 230 10.11 -7.24 10.53
N GLY A 231 8.85 -6.95 10.18
CA GLY A 231 8.15 -5.71 10.47
C GLY A 231 8.29 -4.60 9.43
N GLY A 232 8.75 -4.92 8.21
CA GLY A 232 8.80 -3.98 7.09
C GLY A 232 7.42 -3.75 6.46
N GLU A 233 7.30 -2.70 5.64
CA GLU A 233 5.99 -2.26 5.11
C GLU A 233 5.56 -2.98 3.82
N GLY A 234 6.50 -3.58 3.10
CA GLY A 234 6.27 -4.19 1.80
C GLY A 234 7.51 -4.09 0.91
N LEU A 235 7.31 -4.11 -0.41
CA LEU A 235 8.40 -4.01 -1.39
C LEU A 235 8.16 -2.90 -2.41
N MET A 236 9.26 -2.41 -2.99
CA MET A 236 9.28 -1.49 -4.12
C MET A 236 10.00 -2.16 -5.29
N LEU A 237 9.40 -2.10 -6.47
CA LEU A 237 9.88 -2.76 -7.68
C LEU A 237 10.16 -1.70 -8.74
N ARG A 238 11.37 -1.71 -9.31
CA ARG A 238 11.82 -0.76 -10.32
C ARG A 238 12.15 -1.45 -11.63
N GLN A 239 11.57 -0.96 -12.72
CA GLN A 239 11.78 -1.51 -14.04
C GLN A 239 13.25 -1.36 -14.46
N PRO A 240 13.90 -2.42 -15.00
CA PRO A 240 15.26 -2.34 -15.50
C PRO A 240 15.39 -1.32 -16.63
N ALA A 241 16.55 -0.68 -16.72
CA ALA A 241 16.86 0.34 -17.72
C ALA A 241 15.90 1.56 -17.74
N SER A 242 15.01 1.72 -16.75
CA SER A 242 14.03 2.79 -16.75
C SER A 242 14.66 4.17 -16.51
N ALA A 243 14.17 5.17 -17.23
CA ALA A 243 14.46 6.57 -16.95
C ALA A 243 13.80 7.01 -15.63
N TYR A 244 14.23 8.17 -15.12
CA TYR A 244 13.53 8.83 -14.03
C TYR A 244 12.40 9.69 -14.60
N GLU A 245 11.15 9.35 -14.28
CA GLU A 245 9.96 10.05 -14.77
C GLU A 245 9.31 10.84 -13.63
N VAL A 246 9.07 12.14 -13.84
CA VAL A 246 8.37 12.96 -12.85
C VAL A 246 6.88 12.63 -12.90
N GLY A 247 6.30 12.37 -11.72
CA GLY A 247 4.91 11.98 -11.59
C GLY A 247 4.74 10.48 -11.40
N ARG A 248 3.50 10.02 -11.52
CA ARG A 248 3.12 8.64 -11.29
C ARG A 248 3.46 7.81 -12.52
N SER A 249 4.19 6.71 -12.33
CA SER A 249 4.69 5.88 -13.44
C SER A 249 4.60 4.40 -13.09
N ILE A 250 4.32 3.59 -14.12
CA ILE A 250 4.35 2.13 -14.06
C ILE A 250 5.76 1.56 -13.94
N THR A 251 6.79 2.37 -14.22
CA THR A 251 8.20 1.96 -14.10
C THR A 251 8.62 1.75 -12.65
N LEU A 252 7.85 2.28 -11.68
CA LEU A 252 8.04 2.09 -10.25
C LEU A 252 6.75 1.56 -9.63
N LEU A 253 6.81 0.37 -9.06
CA LEU A 253 5.68 -0.31 -8.44
C LEU A 253 5.88 -0.45 -6.95
N LYS A 254 4.80 -0.33 -6.18
CA LYS A 254 4.75 -0.73 -4.77
C LYS A 254 3.97 -2.03 -4.67
N VAL A 255 4.55 -2.98 -3.96
CA VAL A 255 3.97 -4.29 -3.66
C VAL A 255 3.69 -4.34 -2.18
N LYS A 256 2.46 -4.69 -1.82
CA LYS A 256 2.00 -4.82 -0.44
C LYS A 256 1.28 -6.15 -0.29
N SER A 257 1.41 -6.82 0.86
CA SER A 257 0.50 -7.90 1.20
C SER A 257 -0.92 -7.38 1.22
N PHE A 258 -1.78 -8.13 0.58
CA PHE A 258 -3.21 -7.98 0.69
C PHE A 258 -3.71 -9.16 1.52
N LEU A 259 -4.39 -8.84 2.63
CA LEU A 259 -5.09 -9.83 3.44
C LEU A 259 -6.51 -9.94 2.91
N ASP A 260 -6.95 -11.16 2.67
CA ASP A 260 -8.34 -11.44 2.33
C ASP A 260 -9.06 -11.84 3.62
N ALA A 261 -10.24 -11.28 3.84
CA ALA A 261 -11.11 -11.61 4.95
C ALA A 261 -12.56 -11.59 4.49
N GLU A 262 -13.44 -12.04 5.39
CA GLU A 262 -14.86 -12.14 5.12
C GLU A 262 -15.64 -11.19 6.02
N ALA A 263 -16.65 -10.56 5.45
CA ALA A 263 -17.56 -9.68 6.18
C ALA A 263 -18.99 -9.87 5.70
N ARG A 264 -19.93 -9.75 6.64
CA ARG A 264 -21.37 -9.81 6.34
C ARG A 264 -21.86 -8.44 5.90
N VAL A 265 -22.64 -8.36 4.83
CA VAL A 265 -23.27 -7.12 4.38
C VAL A 265 -24.40 -6.73 5.33
N LEU A 266 -24.34 -5.52 5.88
CA LEU A 266 -25.38 -4.94 6.74
C LEU A 266 -26.29 -3.99 5.98
N GLU A 267 -25.72 -3.13 5.12
CA GLU A 267 -26.46 -2.05 4.46
C GLU A 267 -25.80 -1.64 3.14
N HIS A 268 -26.62 -1.13 2.21
CA HIS A 268 -26.16 -0.47 1.00
C HIS A 268 -26.10 1.04 1.21
N LEU A 269 -24.91 1.63 1.04
CA LEU A 269 -24.72 3.07 1.14
C LEU A 269 -24.83 3.72 -0.25
N PRO A 270 -25.59 4.82 -0.40
CA PRO A 270 -25.84 5.43 -1.70
C PRO A 270 -24.57 6.04 -2.30
N GLY A 271 -24.40 5.90 -3.62
CA GLY A 271 -23.28 6.49 -4.33
C GLY A 271 -23.44 7.99 -4.58
N ALA A 272 -22.31 8.68 -4.67
CA ALA A 272 -22.22 10.09 -5.06
C ALA A 272 -21.48 10.24 -6.41
N GLY A 273 -21.59 11.43 -7.03
CA GLY A 273 -20.91 11.73 -8.30
C GLY A 273 -21.28 10.75 -9.42
N ARG A 274 -20.27 10.11 -10.03
CA ARG A 274 -20.46 9.10 -11.09
C ARG A 274 -21.25 7.85 -10.67
N HIS A 275 -21.45 7.66 -9.36
CA HIS A 275 -22.21 6.56 -8.78
C HIS A 275 -23.57 7.01 -8.20
N LYS A 276 -24.02 8.23 -8.49
CA LYS A 276 -25.35 8.71 -8.08
C LYS A 276 -26.45 7.78 -8.62
N GLY A 277 -27.35 7.35 -7.75
CA GLY A 277 -28.46 6.44 -8.09
C GLY A 277 -28.11 4.95 -8.12
N ARG A 278 -26.87 4.57 -7.77
CA ARG A 278 -26.42 3.17 -7.65
C ARG A 278 -25.57 2.97 -6.40
N LEU A 279 -25.10 1.75 -6.15
CA LEU A 279 -24.29 1.42 -4.97
C LEU A 279 -23.03 2.30 -4.90
N GLY A 280 -22.88 3.02 -3.78
CA GLY A 280 -21.64 3.70 -3.41
C GLY A 280 -20.68 2.75 -2.70
N ALA A 281 -21.15 2.18 -1.59
CA ALA A 281 -20.40 1.26 -0.74
C ALA A 281 -21.31 0.29 0.00
N LEU A 282 -20.78 -0.84 0.46
CA LEU A 282 -21.44 -1.72 1.41
C LEU A 282 -20.96 -1.37 2.82
N LEU A 283 -21.89 -1.20 3.76
CA LEU A 283 -21.57 -1.29 5.19
C LEU A 283 -21.54 -2.77 5.55
N VAL A 284 -20.43 -3.22 6.13
CA VAL A 284 -20.20 -4.64 6.44
C VAL A 284 -19.71 -4.82 7.86
N GLU A 285 -19.83 -6.05 8.36
CA GLU A 285 -19.44 -6.45 9.71
C GLU A 285 -18.52 -7.68 9.67
N LEU A 286 -17.38 -7.63 10.36
CA LEU A 286 -16.53 -8.79 10.62
C LEU A 286 -17.18 -9.72 11.64
N ALA A 287 -16.67 -10.95 11.74
CA ALA A 287 -17.13 -11.93 12.73
C ALA A 287 -16.98 -11.46 14.20
N ASP A 288 -16.05 -10.54 14.47
CA ASP A 288 -15.84 -9.93 15.79
C ASP A 288 -16.76 -8.72 16.09
N GLY A 289 -17.68 -8.40 15.16
CA GLY A 289 -18.61 -7.27 15.28
C GLY A 289 -18.07 -5.94 14.74
N THR A 290 -16.83 -5.89 14.23
CA THR A 290 -16.23 -4.67 13.68
C THR A 290 -16.94 -4.23 12.40
N LYS A 291 -17.51 -3.01 12.41
CA LYS A 291 -18.24 -2.42 11.29
C LYS A 291 -17.39 -1.45 10.48
N PHE A 292 -17.43 -1.57 9.17
CA PHE A 292 -16.70 -0.68 8.25
C PHE A 292 -17.33 -0.68 6.86
N SER A 293 -16.89 0.23 6.01
CA SER A 293 -17.43 0.38 4.65
C SER A 293 -16.47 -0.13 3.58
N VAL A 294 -16.99 -0.89 2.61
CA VAL A 294 -16.30 -1.33 1.40
C VAL A 294 -16.87 -0.57 0.21
N GLY A 295 -16.10 0.38 -0.33
CA GLY A 295 -16.56 1.28 -1.42
C GLY A 295 -15.93 1.03 -2.79
N THR A 296 -14.96 0.11 -2.86
CA THR A 296 -14.13 -0.15 -4.05
C THR A 296 -14.13 -1.65 -4.37
N GLY A 297 -13.71 -2.03 -5.58
CA GLY A 297 -13.67 -3.45 -6.02
C GLY A 297 -14.91 -3.94 -6.78
N PHE A 298 -15.99 -3.15 -6.81
CA PHE A 298 -17.20 -3.47 -7.58
C PHE A 298 -17.09 -3.05 -9.06
N SER A 299 -17.46 -3.96 -9.95
CA SER A 299 -17.80 -3.66 -11.34
C SER A 299 -19.06 -2.78 -11.44
N ASP A 300 -19.31 -2.18 -12.61
CA ASP A 300 -20.52 -1.38 -12.82
C ASP A 300 -21.80 -2.22 -12.67
N ALA A 301 -21.78 -3.48 -13.14
CA ALA A 301 -22.89 -4.41 -12.98
C ALA A 301 -23.17 -4.76 -11.51
N GLU A 302 -22.14 -4.93 -10.68
CA GLU A 302 -22.29 -5.14 -9.23
C GLU A 302 -22.74 -3.86 -8.50
N ARG A 303 -22.50 -2.68 -9.07
CA ARG A 303 -23.06 -1.44 -8.49
C ARG A 303 -24.54 -1.26 -8.80
N GLU A 304 -25.00 -1.77 -9.94
CA GLU A 304 -26.41 -1.82 -10.32
C GLU A 304 -27.15 -2.94 -9.59
N ARG A 305 -26.49 -4.09 -9.39
CA ARG A 305 -27.01 -5.26 -8.68
C ARG A 305 -26.07 -5.64 -7.53
N PRO A 306 -26.11 -4.89 -6.42
CA PRO A 306 -25.19 -5.11 -5.30
C PRO A 306 -25.46 -6.41 -4.55
N PRO A 307 -24.44 -6.99 -3.89
CA PRO A 307 -24.61 -8.12 -2.98
C PRO A 307 -25.70 -7.85 -1.96
N ALA A 308 -26.65 -8.77 -1.79
CA ALA A 308 -27.80 -8.58 -0.90
C ALA A 308 -27.37 -8.35 0.55
N VAL A 309 -28.15 -7.57 1.31
CA VAL A 309 -27.98 -7.47 2.76
C VAL A 309 -28.09 -8.88 3.38
N GLY A 310 -27.17 -9.20 4.28
CA GLY A 310 -27.02 -10.52 4.90
C GLY A 310 -26.04 -11.45 4.20
N SER A 311 -25.64 -11.17 2.95
CA SER A 311 -24.64 -11.95 2.22
C SER A 311 -23.26 -11.87 2.87
N LEU A 312 -22.47 -12.93 2.74
CA LEU A 312 -21.07 -12.94 3.14
C LEU A 312 -20.23 -12.59 1.91
N ILE A 313 -19.39 -11.58 2.04
CA ILE A 313 -18.49 -11.14 0.98
C ILE A 313 -17.05 -11.44 1.37
N THR A 314 -16.24 -11.82 0.39
CA THR A 314 -14.78 -11.76 0.53
C THR A 314 -14.33 -10.37 0.12
N PHE A 315 -13.53 -9.75 0.98
CA PHE A 315 -12.93 -8.46 0.72
C PHE A 315 -11.44 -8.54 1.04
N ARG A 316 -10.69 -7.69 0.36
CA ARG A 316 -9.25 -7.57 0.44
C ARG A 316 -8.87 -6.27 1.14
N TYR A 317 -7.90 -6.30 2.04
CA TYR A 317 -7.42 -5.12 2.76
C TYR A 317 -5.90 -5.16 2.96
N GLN A 318 -5.26 -4.04 3.26
CA GLN A 318 -3.79 -3.97 3.36
C GLN A 318 -3.28 -4.18 4.78
N GLU A 319 -3.97 -3.60 5.75
CA GLU A 319 -3.56 -3.59 7.15
C GLU A 319 -4.78 -3.32 8.04
N LEU A 320 -4.68 -3.61 9.34
CA LEU A 320 -5.68 -3.21 10.33
C LEU A 320 -5.27 -1.85 10.94
N SER A 321 -6.24 -0.99 11.24
CA SER A 321 -6.01 0.15 12.12
C SER A 321 -5.75 -0.30 13.56
N ASP A 322 -5.26 0.59 14.42
CA ASP A 322 -5.08 0.33 15.87
C ASP A 322 -6.36 -0.19 16.55
N GLY A 323 -7.54 0.11 15.98
CA GLY A 323 -8.83 -0.37 16.45
C GLY A 323 -9.33 -1.65 15.76
N GLY A 324 -8.47 -2.40 15.06
CA GLY A 324 -8.84 -3.64 14.38
C GLY A 324 -9.62 -3.47 13.07
N VAL A 325 -9.87 -2.23 12.62
CA VAL A 325 -10.65 -1.97 11.39
C VAL A 325 -9.77 -2.15 10.14
N PRO A 326 -10.16 -2.98 9.16
CA PRO A 326 -9.46 -3.11 7.88
C PRO A 326 -9.30 -1.79 7.13
N ARG A 327 -8.07 -1.47 6.72
CA ARG A 327 -7.74 -0.27 5.93
C ARG A 327 -7.67 -0.60 4.45
N PHE A 328 -8.24 0.33 3.67
CA PHE A 328 -8.36 0.25 2.22
C PHE A 328 -9.05 -1.02 1.72
N PRO A 329 -10.24 -1.36 2.26
CA PRO A 329 -10.93 -2.57 1.86
C PRO A 329 -11.50 -2.46 0.44
N SER A 330 -11.31 -3.51 -0.34
CA SER A 330 -11.82 -3.67 -1.70
C SER A 330 -12.59 -4.99 -1.83
N PHE A 331 -13.79 -4.93 -2.39
CA PHE A 331 -14.62 -6.10 -2.66
C PHE A 331 -13.94 -7.04 -3.66
N LEU A 332 -13.96 -8.35 -3.39
CA LEU A 332 -13.48 -9.38 -4.31
C LEU A 332 -14.63 -10.21 -4.90
N GLY A 333 -15.63 -10.54 -4.10
CA GLY A 333 -16.73 -11.39 -4.53
C GLY A 333 -17.68 -11.78 -3.40
N VAL A 334 -18.84 -12.32 -3.76
CA VAL A 334 -19.76 -12.95 -2.81
C VAL A 334 -19.32 -14.39 -2.57
N ARG A 335 -19.35 -14.86 -1.32
CA ARG A 335 -19.21 -16.28 -0.97
C ARG A 335 -20.50 -17.00 -1.35
N GLU A 336 -20.49 -17.75 -2.45
CA GLU A 336 -21.66 -18.51 -2.94
C GLU A 336 -21.84 -19.87 -2.24
N ASP A 337 -20.80 -20.34 -1.55
CA ASP A 337 -20.73 -21.63 -0.85
C ASP A 337 -21.29 -21.59 0.58
N VAL A 338 -21.63 -20.40 1.09
CA VAL A 338 -22.28 -20.22 2.39
C VAL A 338 -23.62 -19.55 2.16
N ALA A 339 -24.70 -20.34 2.16
CA ALA A 339 -26.04 -19.80 2.10
C ALA A 339 -26.24 -18.80 3.26
N ALA A 340 -26.90 -17.67 2.98
CA ALA A 340 -27.36 -16.76 4.02
C ALA A 340 -28.12 -17.56 5.10
N PRO A 341 -27.88 -17.34 6.40
CA PRO A 341 -28.47 -18.17 7.44
C PRO A 341 -30.00 -18.06 7.37
N SER A 342 -30.63 -19.15 6.93
CA SER A 342 -32.03 -19.43 7.19
C SER A 342 -32.16 -19.78 8.67
N THR A 343 -33.18 -19.24 9.30
CA THR A 343 -33.51 -19.39 10.71
C THR A 343 -33.52 -20.84 11.20
N LEU A 344 -32.91 -21.05 12.38
CA LEU A 344 -33.10 -22.15 13.35
C LEU A 344 -32.88 -23.59 12.83
N VAL A 345 -31.83 -24.27 13.31
CA VAL A 345 -31.88 -25.38 14.29
C VAL A 345 -30.47 -25.98 14.46
N THR A 346 -30.11 -26.20 15.72
CA THR A 346 -28.93 -26.87 16.29
C THR A 346 -28.74 -28.31 15.79
N THR A 347 -27.52 -28.71 15.42
CA THR A 347 -26.70 -29.77 16.09
C THR A 347 -25.46 -30.19 15.27
N ALA A 348 -24.33 -30.25 16.01
CA ALA A 348 -23.18 -31.17 15.97
C ALA A 348 -22.48 -31.62 14.67
N ALA A 349 -21.15 -31.57 14.74
CA ALA A 349 -20.16 -31.99 13.74
C ALA A 349 -19.78 -33.51 13.86
N PRO A 350 -18.70 -34.00 13.18
CA PRO A 350 -18.70 -34.85 11.99
C PRO A 350 -18.09 -36.26 12.32
N PRO A 351 -17.66 -37.15 11.38
CA PRO A 351 -16.37 -36.98 10.68
C PRO A 351 -16.15 -37.75 9.34
N ALA A 352 -14.95 -37.50 8.79
CA ALA A 352 -14.01 -38.46 8.18
C ALA A 352 -14.06 -38.79 6.67
N ALA A 353 -12.85 -38.70 6.13
CA ALA A 353 -12.40 -38.96 4.76
C ALA A 353 -12.21 -40.45 4.48
N VAL A 354 -12.19 -40.80 3.19
CA VAL A 354 -11.42 -41.94 2.68
C VAL A 354 -11.00 -41.70 1.23
N ALA A 355 -9.71 -41.91 0.97
CA ALA A 355 -9.08 -41.94 -0.34
C ALA A 355 -9.18 -43.35 -0.95
N ALA A 356 -9.21 -43.43 -2.28
CA ALA A 356 -8.88 -44.66 -3.01
C ALA A 356 -8.32 -44.33 -4.42
N THR A 357 -7.28 -45.05 -4.78
CA THR A 357 -6.51 -45.00 -6.04
C THR A 357 -6.84 -46.24 -6.88
N VAL A 358 -7.14 -46.13 -8.19
CA VAL A 358 -6.81 -47.17 -9.22
C VAL A 358 -6.78 -46.54 -10.63
N THR A 359 -5.57 -46.60 -11.23
CA THR A 359 -5.13 -46.99 -12.59
C THR A 359 -5.99 -46.85 -13.86
N ALA A 360 -5.28 -46.42 -14.93
CA ALA A 360 -5.26 -46.92 -16.32
C ALA A 360 -5.78 -46.00 -17.43
N ALA A 361 -4.91 -45.85 -18.45
CA ALA A 361 -4.96 -44.95 -19.59
C ALA A 361 -6.14 -45.18 -20.55
N VAL A 362 -6.70 -44.07 -21.07
CA VAL A 362 -7.46 -44.03 -22.32
C VAL A 362 -7.09 -42.75 -23.07
N THR A 363 -6.45 -42.90 -24.22
CA THR A 363 -6.32 -41.87 -25.26
C THR A 363 -7.69 -41.60 -25.87
N ALA A 364 -8.24 -40.39 -25.68
CA ALA A 364 -9.47 -39.89 -26.30
C ALA A 364 -9.42 -38.34 -26.41
N PRO A 365 -10.23 -37.72 -27.29
CA PRO A 365 -9.85 -36.60 -28.15
C PRO A 365 -9.72 -35.25 -27.42
N SER A 366 -8.93 -34.34 -28.00
CA SER A 366 -8.85 -32.95 -27.55
C SER A 366 -10.20 -32.26 -27.73
N ASP A 367 -10.92 -32.07 -26.64
CA ASP A 367 -12.24 -31.42 -26.62
C ASP A 367 -12.04 -29.91 -26.83
N ARG A 368 -11.86 -29.51 -28.10
CA ARG A 368 -11.60 -28.13 -28.50
C ARG A 368 -12.92 -27.40 -28.74
N ARG A 369 -13.24 -26.46 -27.86
CA ARG A 369 -14.43 -25.60 -27.93
C ARG A 369 -14.05 -24.23 -28.46
N ARG A 370 -14.79 -23.71 -29.44
CA ARG A 370 -14.53 -22.41 -30.09
C ARG A 370 -15.64 -21.43 -29.77
N PHE A 371 -15.25 -20.19 -29.50
CA PHE A 371 -16.14 -19.10 -29.18
C PHE A 371 -15.77 -17.86 -29.99
N GLU A 372 -16.77 -17.14 -30.48
CA GLU A 372 -16.60 -15.96 -31.31
C GLU A 372 -17.35 -14.75 -30.74
N LEU A 373 -16.78 -13.56 -30.93
CA LEU A 373 -17.38 -12.29 -30.57
C LEU A 373 -17.21 -11.31 -31.74
N VAL A 374 -18.33 -10.86 -32.30
CA VAL A 374 -18.38 -9.87 -33.38
C VAL A 374 -19.17 -8.66 -32.90
N GLU A 375 -18.47 -7.57 -32.56
CA GLU A 375 -19.09 -6.33 -32.10
C GLU A 375 -18.24 -5.11 -32.51
N GLY A 376 -18.89 -4.01 -32.92
CA GLY A 376 -18.24 -2.71 -33.14
C GLY A 376 -17.08 -2.71 -34.15
N GLY A 377 -17.15 -3.51 -35.22
CA GLY A 377 -16.08 -3.64 -36.23
C GLY A 377 -14.92 -4.57 -35.84
N SER A 378 -15.03 -5.26 -34.71
CA SER A 378 -14.04 -6.24 -34.24
C SER A 378 -14.62 -7.66 -34.25
N ALA A 379 -14.00 -8.57 -34.99
CA ALA A 379 -14.34 -9.99 -35.05
C ALA A 379 -13.23 -10.85 -34.41
N LYS A 380 -13.49 -11.43 -33.23
CA LYS A 380 -12.49 -12.16 -32.43
C LYS A 380 -12.92 -13.61 -32.20
N PHE A 381 -11.96 -14.52 -32.18
CA PHE A 381 -12.17 -15.91 -31.74
C PHE A 381 -11.37 -16.22 -30.48
N TRP A 382 -11.88 -17.16 -29.71
CA TRP A 382 -11.25 -17.73 -28.53
C TRP A 382 -11.58 -19.23 -28.50
N GLU A 383 -10.58 -20.08 -28.37
CA GLU A 383 -10.70 -21.53 -28.34
C GLU A 383 -10.06 -22.05 -27.08
N VAL A 384 -10.64 -23.10 -26.50
CA VAL A 384 -10.06 -23.85 -25.39
C VAL A 384 -10.09 -25.33 -25.72
N ALA A 385 -8.96 -26.00 -25.51
CA ALA A 385 -8.81 -27.43 -25.64
C ALA A 385 -8.21 -28.00 -24.35
N ARG A 386 -8.66 -29.19 -23.95
CA ARG A 386 -8.08 -29.94 -22.83
C ARG A 386 -7.53 -31.27 -23.32
N ALA A 387 -6.34 -31.63 -22.85
CA ALA A 387 -5.75 -32.95 -22.98
C ALA A 387 -5.28 -33.42 -21.60
N GLY A 388 -6.08 -34.25 -20.93
CA GLY A 388 -5.83 -34.66 -19.55
C GLY A 388 -5.73 -33.47 -18.59
N ARG A 389 -4.52 -33.18 -18.11
CA ARG A 389 -4.21 -32.09 -17.17
C ARG A 389 -3.81 -30.78 -17.84
N GLU A 390 -3.56 -30.80 -19.15
CA GLU A 390 -3.15 -29.62 -19.90
C GLU A 390 -4.37 -28.94 -20.52
N VAL A 391 -4.46 -27.63 -20.32
CA VAL A 391 -5.46 -26.75 -20.93
C VAL A 391 -4.75 -25.79 -21.86
N THR A 392 -5.09 -25.84 -23.15
CA THR A 392 -4.57 -24.93 -24.17
C THR A 392 -5.65 -23.96 -24.59
N VAL A 393 -5.33 -22.67 -24.58
CA VAL A 393 -6.22 -21.59 -24.99
C VAL A 393 -5.62 -20.90 -26.21
N ARG A 394 -6.39 -20.76 -27.30
CA ARG A 394 -6.01 -20.02 -28.50
C ARG A 394 -6.93 -18.82 -28.70
N TYR A 395 -6.42 -17.66 -29.07
CA TYR A 395 -7.25 -16.47 -29.29
C TYR A 395 -6.66 -15.53 -30.32
N GLY A 396 -7.52 -14.80 -31.03
CA GLY A 396 -7.08 -13.89 -32.09
C GLY A 396 -8.23 -13.20 -32.80
N ARG A 397 -7.90 -12.49 -33.88
CA ARG A 397 -8.91 -11.96 -34.81
C ARG A 397 -9.36 -13.08 -35.74
N ILE A 398 -10.65 -13.18 -36.03
CA ILE A 398 -11.21 -14.17 -36.97
C ILE A 398 -10.50 -14.01 -38.33
N GLY A 399 -9.98 -15.11 -38.88
CA GLY A 399 -9.18 -15.13 -40.11
C GLY A 399 -7.66 -15.05 -39.92
N THR A 400 -7.15 -15.06 -38.68
CA THR A 400 -5.71 -15.13 -38.37
C THR A 400 -5.37 -16.40 -37.60
N ASP A 401 -4.09 -16.78 -37.54
CA ASP A 401 -3.62 -17.96 -36.77
C ASP A 401 -3.79 -17.79 -35.25
N GLY A 402 -3.89 -16.54 -34.77
CA GLY A 402 -4.03 -16.21 -33.36
C GLY A 402 -2.78 -16.54 -32.52
N GLN A 403 -2.94 -16.48 -31.19
CA GLN A 403 -1.91 -16.82 -30.21
C GLN A 403 -2.42 -17.96 -29.33
N ALA A 404 -1.53 -18.90 -28.97
CA ALA A 404 -1.85 -20.03 -28.09
C ALA A 404 -1.07 -19.94 -26.77
N LYS A 405 -1.70 -20.37 -25.68
CA LYS A 405 -1.09 -20.54 -24.36
C LYS A 405 -1.53 -21.87 -23.76
N ALA A 406 -0.59 -22.68 -23.31
CA ALA A 406 -0.85 -23.92 -22.61
C ALA A 406 -0.60 -23.76 -21.11
N LYS A 407 -1.39 -24.45 -20.29
CA LYS A 407 -1.26 -24.48 -18.83
C LYS A 407 -1.49 -25.91 -18.33
N THR A 408 -0.51 -26.47 -17.65
CA THR A 408 -0.64 -27.78 -16.99
C THR A 408 -1.15 -27.60 -15.57
N LEU A 409 -2.20 -28.33 -15.19
CA LEU A 409 -2.80 -28.31 -13.87
C LEU A 409 -2.44 -29.55 -13.03
N PRO A 410 -2.65 -29.52 -11.69
CA PRO A 410 -2.24 -30.61 -10.81
C PRO A 410 -2.88 -31.96 -11.16
N ASP A 411 -4.16 -31.94 -11.54
CA ASP A 411 -4.97 -33.11 -11.87
C ASP A 411 -6.03 -32.79 -12.95
N GLU A 412 -6.68 -33.83 -13.48
CA GLU A 412 -7.67 -33.68 -14.55
C GLU A 412 -8.95 -32.96 -14.11
N ALA A 413 -9.34 -33.12 -12.84
CA ALA A 413 -10.54 -32.48 -12.30
C ALA A 413 -10.32 -30.95 -12.17
N ALA A 414 -9.10 -30.53 -11.81
CA ALA A 414 -8.68 -29.14 -11.81
C ALA A 414 -8.67 -28.57 -13.24
N ALA A 415 -8.17 -29.33 -14.22
CA ALA A 415 -8.21 -28.93 -15.63
C ALA A 415 -9.65 -28.74 -16.13
N LEU A 416 -10.58 -29.63 -15.76
CA LEU A 416 -11.99 -29.50 -16.10
C LEU A 416 -12.62 -28.24 -15.48
N ARG A 417 -12.48 -28.04 -14.16
CA ARG A 417 -12.99 -26.83 -13.48
C ARG A 417 -12.39 -25.55 -14.06
N HIS A 418 -11.13 -25.59 -14.49
CA HIS A 418 -10.47 -24.44 -15.10
C HIS A 418 -11.06 -24.12 -16.48
N VAL A 419 -11.32 -25.12 -17.31
CA VAL A 419 -12.00 -24.93 -18.61
C VAL A 419 -13.40 -24.37 -18.42
N GLU A 420 -14.19 -24.93 -17.50
CA GLU A 420 -15.55 -24.44 -17.20
C GLU A 420 -15.55 -22.98 -16.70
N GLY A 421 -14.57 -22.61 -15.87
CA GLY A 421 -14.38 -21.23 -15.43
C GLY A 421 -14.05 -20.28 -16.58
N LEU A 422 -13.13 -20.68 -17.47
CA LEU A 422 -12.76 -19.90 -18.64
C LEU A 422 -13.93 -19.73 -19.62
N VAL A 423 -14.71 -20.79 -19.85
CA VAL A 423 -15.92 -20.73 -20.69
C VAL A 423 -16.94 -19.77 -20.08
N ARG A 424 -17.24 -19.90 -18.78
CA ARG A 424 -18.18 -19.02 -18.08
C ARG A 424 -17.77 -17.55 -18.16
N GLU A 425 -16.47 -17.27 -17.98
CA GLU A 425 -15.90 -15.94 -18.14
C GLU A 425 -16.10 -15.39 -19.56
N LYS A 426 -15.84 -16.21 -20.59
CA LYS A 426 -15.91 -15.79 -22.00
C LYS A 426 -17.35 -15.56 -22.45
N THR A 427 -18.26 -16.46 -22.10
CA THR A 427 -19.69 -16.29 -22.36
C THR A 427 -20.24 -15.06 -21.63
N GLY A 428 -19.78 -14.79 -20.41
CA GLY A 428 -20.11 -13.55 -19.67
C GLY A 428 -19.61 -12.26 -20.34
N LYS A 429 -18.60 -12.35 -21.21
CA LYS A 429 -18.06 -11.25 -22.03
C LYS A 429 -18.69 -11.17 -23.42
N GLY A 430 -19.77 -11.92 -23.66
CA GLY A 430 -20.52 -11.91 -24.92
C GLY A 430 -19.98 -12.85 -26.01
N TYR A 431 -18.97 -13.68 -25.72
CA TYR A 431 -18.51 -14.68 -26.70
C TYR A 431 -19.52 -15.82 -26.80
N ALA A 432 -19.95 -16.13 -28.02
CA ALA A 432 -20.87 -17.23 -28.31
C ALA A 432 -20.11 -18.46 -28.82
N GLU A 433 -20.50 -19.65 -28.37
CA GLU A 433 -19.92 -20.91 -28.85
C GLU A 433 -20.37 -21.20 -30.30
N VAL A 434 -19.46 -21.67 -31.16
CA VAL A 434 -19.69 -21.91 -32.60
C VAL A 434 -19.27 -23.31 -33.05
#